data_AF-A0ABC8BL24-F1
#
_entry.id   AF-A0ABC8BL24-F1
#
_cell.length_a   1.000
_cell.length_b   1.000
_cell.length_c   1.000
_cell.angle_alpha   90.00
_cell.angle_beta   90.00
_cell.angle_gamma   90.00
#
_symmetry.space_group_name_H-M   'P 1'
#
loop_
_entity.id
_entity.type
_entity.pdbx_description
1 polymer ?
#
loop_
_entity_poly.entity_id
_entity_poly.type
_entity_poly.pdbx_seq_one_letter_code
_entity_poly.pdbx_strand_id
1 'polypeptide(L)'
;MLLEPVLAISIKNICKMAAGSQPYVLRIDDGFVHEILAEVVSFEKSLVIVGQLTIELDDVLPGDIDVGDMISFSCERLDVISWRLSEILCSGITCS
;
A
#
# COMPACT_ATOMS: atom_id res chain seq x y z
N MET A 1 5.35 -15.67 -5.72
CA MET A 1 4.75 -14.35 -5.93
C MET A 1 3.53 -14.27 -5.02
N LEU A 2 3.47 -13.27 -4.13
CA LEU A 2 2.25 -13.01 -3.35
C LEU A 2 1.21 -12.49 -4.34
N LEU A 3 0.06 -13.17 -4.45
CA LEU A 3 -1.02 -12.75 -5.35
C LEU A 3 -1.86 -11.62 -4.74
N GLU A 4 -1.79 -11.45 -3.43
CA GLU A 4 -2.62 -10.51 -2.67
C GLU A 4 -1.79 -9.29 -2.26
N PRO A 5 -2.36 -8.08 -2.31
CA PRO A 5 -1.66 -6.87 -1.90
C PRO A 5 -1.38 -6.87 -0.39
N VAL A 6 -0.33 -6.17 0.00
CA VAL A 6 -0.04 -5.85 1.41
C VAL A 6 -0.71 -4.53 1.74
N LEU A 7 -1.36 -4.43 2.90
CA LEU A 7 -1.98 -3.18 3.37
C LEU A 7 -0.96 -2.36 4.17
N ALA A 8 -0.70 -1.13 3.74
CA ALA A 8 0.06 -0.13 4.49
C ALA A 8 -0.89 0.67 5.38
N ILE A 9 -0.65 0.62 6.69
CA ILE A 9 -1.54 1.22 7.71
C ILE A 9 -0.87 2.44 8.34
N SER A 10 -1.67 3.47 8.58
CA SER A 10 -1.28 4.77 9.11
C SER A 10 -0.24 5.44 8.22
N ILE A 11 -0.54 5.56 6.92
CA ILE A 11 0.36 6.25 5.99
C ILE A 11 0.48 7.74 6.31
N LYS A 12 1.68 8.29 6.15
CA LYS A 12 2.03 9.69 6.43
C LYS A 12 3.06 10.20 5.43
N ASN A 13 3.09 11.52 5.24
CA ASN A 13 4.12 12.23 4.47
C ASN A 13 4.24 11.77 3.02
N ILE A 14 3.12 11.59 2.32
CA ILE A 14 3.13 11.26 0.89
C ILE A 14 3.77 12.43 0.12
N CYS A 15 4.84 12.12 -0.60
CA CYS A 15 5.62 13.08 -1.37
C CYS A 15 5.91 12.51 -2.76
N LYS A 16 5.63 13.28 -3.82
CA LYS A 16 6.02 12.93 -5.19
C LYS A 16 7.54 13.07 -5.36
N MET A 17 8.15 12.07 -5.99
CA MET A 17 9.59 11.94 -6.18
C MET A 17 9.97 12.04 -7.65
N ALA A 18 11.25 12.26 -7.93
CA ALA A 18 11.75 12.34 -9.29
C ALA A 18 11.51 11.02 -10.05
N ALA A 19 11.12 11.11 -11.32
CA ALA A 19 10.96 9.97 -12.20
C ALA A 19 12.29 9.16 -12.29
N GLY A 20 12.17 7.83 -12.28
CA GLY A 20 13.32 6.92 -12.34
C GLY A 20 14.04 6.69 -11.02
N SER A 21 13.55 7.22 -9.91
CA SER A 21 14.05 6.87 -8.57
C SER A 21 13.88 5.38 -8.30
N GLN A 22 14.87 4.74 -7.65
CA GLN A 22 14.81 3.29 -7.41
C GLN A 22 13.87 2.95 -6.25
N PRO A 23 12.88 2.06 -6.45
CA PRO A 23 11.93 1.69 -5.41
C PRO A 23 12.62 0.96 -4.25
N TYR A 24 12.18 1.21 -3.02
CA TYR A 24 12.72 0.58 -1.82
C TYR A 24 11.69 0.50 -0.68
N VAL A 25 11.98 -0.39 0.27
CA VAL A 25 11.34 -0.43 1.59
C VAL A 25 12.46 -0.36 2.62
N LEU A 26 12.44 0.66 3.47
CA LEU A 26 13.42 0.90 4.51
C LEU A 26 12.73 0.96 5.87
N ARG A 27 13.21 0.22 6.84
CA ARG A 27 12.79 0.38 8.24
C ARG A 27 13.60 1.51 8.87
N ILE A 28 12.92 2.54 9.40
CA ILE A 28 13.57 3.78 9.84
C ILE A 28 14.15 3.65 11.25
N ASP A 29 13.53 2.86 12.13
CA ASP A 29 13.92 2.72 13.53
C ASP A 29 13.74 1.29 14.08
N ASP A 30 14.01 1.12 15.37
CA ASP A 30 13.72 -0.10 16.14
C ASP A 30 12.22 -0.31 16.39
N GLY A 31 11.38 0.64 15.99
CA GLY A 31 9.92 0.54 15.92
C GLY A 31 9.42 -0.16 14.65
N PHE A 32 8.14 0.05 14.33
CA PHE A 32 7.47 -0.57 13.18
C PHE A 32 7.38 0.37 11.97
N VAL A 33 8.00 1.56 12.03
CA VAL A 33 7.88 2.56 10.98
C VAL A 33 8.73 2.19 9.77
N HIS A 34 8.11 2.18 8.60
CA HIS A 34 8.76 1.95 7.32
C HIS A 34 8.65 3.19 6.43
N GLU A 35 9.74 3.56 5.78
CA GLU A 35 9.75 4.45 4.62
C GLU A 35 9.71 3.61 3.35
N ILE A 36 8.85 3.99 2.41
CA ILE A 36 8.61 3.25 1.19
C ILE A 36 8.64 4.22 0.02
N LEU A 37 9.44 3.88 -0.99
CA LEU A 37 9.43 4.53 -2.30
C LEU A 37 8.86 3.56 -3.33
N ALA A 38 7.73 3.91 -3.92
CA ALA A 38 6.95 3.03 -4.79
C ALA A 38 6.36 3.80 -5.98
N GLU A 39 6.05 3.09 -7.05
CA GLU A 39 5.36 3.63 -8.22
C GLU A 39 3.85 3.49 -8.05
N VAL A 40 3.08 4.51 -8.40
CA VAL A 40 1.61 4.47 -8.36
C VAL A 40 1.08 3.69 -9.56
N VAL A 41 0.32 2.62 -9.31
CA VAL A 41 -0.29 1.79 -10.36
C VAL A 41 -1.80 1.96 -10.46
N SER A 42 -2.46 2.45 -9.41
CA SER A 42 -3.88 2.79 -9.45
C SER A 42 -4.20 3.89 -8.45
N PHE A 43 -4.68 5.03 -8.97
CA PHE A 43 -5.17 6.12 -8.13
C PHE A 43 -6.48 5.75 -7.43
N GLU A 44 -7.44 5.18 -8.16
CA GLU A 44 -8.78 4.84 -7.64
C GLU A 44 -8.75 3.83 -6.50
N LYS A 45 -7.78 2.91 -6.51
CA LYS A 45 -7.63 1.86 -5.49
C LYS A 45 -6.51 2.16 -4.49
N SER A 46 -5.87 3.33 -4.57
CA SER A 46 -4.68 3.67 -3.79
C SER A 46 -3.62 2.55 -3.81
N LEU A 47 -3.28 2.03 -5.01
CA LEU A 47 -2.30 0.95 -5.17
C LEU A 47 -0.96 1.47 -5.68
N VAL A 48 0.10 0.99 -5.04
CA VAL A 48 1.48 1.24 -5.43
C VAL A 48 2.26 -0.07 -5.58
N ILE A 49 3.36 -0.03 -6.32
CA ILE A 49 4.28 -1.16 -6.52
C ILE A 49 5.69 -0.79 -6.04
N VAL A 50 6.27 -1.66 -5.23
CA VAL A 50 7.67 -1.61 -4.80
C VAL A 50 8.35 -2.94 -5.14
N GLY A 51 9.17 -2.94 -6.18
CA GLY A 51 9.77 -4.17 -6.70
C GLY A 51 8.71 -5.16 -7.20
N GLN A 52 8.49 -6.25 -6.45
CA GLN A 52 7.49 -7.28 -6.76
C GLN A 52 6.27 -7.27 -5.82
N LEU A 53 6.22 -6.31 -4.89
CA LEU A 53 5.13 -6.19 -3.92
C LEU A 53 4.13 -5.14 -4.40
N THR A 54 2.86 -5.51 -4.45
CA THR A 54 1.76 -4.56 -4.57
C THR A 54 1.31 -4.16 -3.16
N ILE A 55 1.23 -2.87 -2.90
CA ILE A 55 0.83 -2.31 -1.62
C ILE A 55 -0.44 -1.48 -1.83
N GLU A 56 -1.44 -1.73 -0.99
CA GLU A 56 -2.63 -0.92 -0.85
C GLU A 56 -2.43 0.08 0.28
N LEU A 57 -2.75 1.34 0.04
CA LEU A 57 -2.63 2.39 1.04
C LEU A 57 -3.97 2.56 1.77
N ASP A 58 -3.94 2.75 3.09
CA ASP A 58 -5.14 2.92 3.91
C ASP A 58 -5.76 4.33 3.88
N ASP A 59 -5.20 5.23 3.08
CA ASP A 59 -5.71 6.59 2.84
C ASP A 59 -5.67 6.94 1.35
N VAL A 60 -6.32 8.05 0.99
CA VAL A 60 -6.41 8.54 -0.39
C VAL A 60 -5.11 9.21 -0.83
N LEU A 61 -4.76 9.01 -2.10
CA LEU A 61 -3.66 9.73 -2.72
C LEU A 61 -4.01 11.22 -2.92
N PRO A 62 -3.07 12.14 -2.67
CA PRO A 62 -3.19 13.54 -3.06
C PRO A 62 -3.51 13.72 -4.54
N GLY A 63 -4.36 14.70 -4.88
CA GLY A 63 -4.89 14.87 -6.25
C GLY A 63 -3.89 15.34 -7.31
N ASP A 64 -2.65 15.64 -6.95
CA ASP A 64 -1.54 16.01 -7.84
C ASP A 64 -0.62 14.83 -8.21
N ILE A 65 -1.03 13.62 -7.80
CA ILE A 65 -0.35 12.35 -8.08
C ILE A 65 -1.09 11.60 -9.17
N ASP A 66 -0.35 11.21 -10.20
CA ASP A 66 -0.83 10.46 -11.35
C ASP A 66 -0.28 9.02 -11.34
N VAL A 67 -0.93 8.14 -12.12
CA VAL A 67 -0.43 6.79 -12.36
C VAL A 67 0.93 6.86 -13.07
N GLY A 68 1.90 6.08 -12.57
CA GLY A 68 3.29 6.08 -13.02
C GLY A 68 4.21 7.02 -12.23
N ASP A 69 3.68 7.84 -11.32
CA ASP A 69 4.51 8.66 -10.44
C ASP A 69 5.20 7.81 -9.38
N MET A 70 6.44 8.19 -9.06
CA MET A 70 7.13 7.68 -7.88
C MET A 70 6.72 8.50 -6.66
N ILE A 71 6.32 7.83 -5.58
CA ILE A 71 5.95 8.49 -4.33
C ILE A 71 6.76 7.90 -3.18
N SER A 72 7.24 8.76 -2.28
CA SER A 72 7.75 8.38 -0.97
C SER A 72 6.65 8.58 0.07
N PHE A 73 6.52 7.64 0.99
CA PHE A 73 5.65 7.76 2.15
C PHE A 73 6.20 6.94 3.31
N SER A 74 5.68 7.20 4.50
CA SER A 74 5.95 6.40 5.68
C SER A 74 4.68 5.70 6.16
N CYS A 75 4.78 4.51 6.73
CA CYS A 75 3.66 3.80 7.36
C CYS A 75 4.10 3.14 8.67
N GLU A 76 3.17 2.97 9.60
CA GLU A 76 3.46 2.34 10.90
C GLU A 76 3.39 0.81 10.83
N ARG A 77 2.60 0.24 9.91
CA ARG A 77 2.47 -1.22 9.76
C ARG A 77 2.27 -1.62 8.31
N LEU A 78 2.76 -2.81 7.99
CA LEU A 78 2.51 -3.53 6.74
C LEU A 78 1.86 -4.87 7.09
N ASP A 79 0.60 -5.03 6.72
CA ASP A 79 -0.19 -6.24 7.03
C ASP A 79 -0.46 -7.03 5.74
N VAL A 80 -0.26 -8.35 5.77
CA VAL A 80 -0.69 -9.21 4.68
C VAL A 80 -2.19 -9.46 4.84
N ILE A 81 -2.99 -8.93 3.92
CA ILE A 81 -4.42 -9.20 3.88
C ILE A 81 -4.69 -10.39 2.96
N SER A 82 -5.39 -11.40 3.47
CA SER A 82 -5.90 -12.50 2.64
C SER A 82 -7.41 -12.36 2.48
N TRP A 83 -7.85 -12.07 1.25
CA TRP A 83 -9.25 -11.85 0.92
C TRP A 83 -10.07 -13.14 1.04
N ARG A 84 -9.41 -14.29 1.17
CA ARG A 84 -10.02 -15.61 1.29
C ARG A 84 -10.90 -15.81 2.55
N LEU A 85 -10.86 -14.89 3.52
CA LEU A 85 -11.75 -14.92 4.69
C LEU A 85 -13.05 -14.11 4.51
N SER A 86 -13.10 -13.18 3.56
CA SER A 86 -14.30 -12.32 3.35
C SER A 86 -15.47 -13.06 2.70
N GLU A 87 -15.21 -14.05 1.83
CA GLU A 87 -16.26 -14.92 1.27
C GLU A 87 -16.89 -15.86 2.32
N ILE A 88 -16.13 -16.23 3.36
CA ILE A 88 -16.61 -17.12 4.43
C ILE A 88 -17.51 -16.35 5.42
N LEU A 89 -17.23 -15.06 5.67
CA LEU A 89 -18.07 -14.24 6.56
C LEU A 89 -19.38 -13.77 5.91
N CYS A 90 -19.41 -13.55 4.60
CA CYS A 90 -20.64 -13.15 3.89
C CYS A 90 -21.62 -14.30 3.61
N SER A 91 -21.20 -15.57 3.72
CA SER A 91 -22.09 -16.73 3.53
C SER A 91 -22.77 -17.19 4.84
N GLY A 92 -22.49 -16.55 5.98
CA GLY A 92 -22.92 -17.00 7.31
C GLY A 92 -24.06 -16.23 7.98
N ILE A 93 -24.57 -15.13 7.42
CA ILE A 93 -25.68 -14.36 8.04
C ILE A 93 -26.94 -14.45 7.17
N THR A 94 -27.57 -15.61 7.18
CA THR A 94 -29.03 -15.69 7.06
C THR A 94 -29.56 -16.22 8.38
N CYS A 95 -29.70 -15.33 9.37
CA CYS A 95 -30.53 -15.63 10.53
C CYS A 95 -31.99 -15.53 10.09
N SER A 96 -32.69 -16.63 10.32
CA SER A 96 -34.12 -16.88 10.12
C SER A 96 -35.01 -15.94 10.92
#